data_AF-A0A965KH22-F1
#
_entry.id   AF-A0A965KH22-F1
#
_cell.length_a   1.000
_cell.length_b   1.000
_cell.length_c   1.000
_cell.angle_alpha   90.00
_cell.angle_beta   90.00
_cell.angle_gamma   90.00
#
_symmetry.space_group_name_H-M   'P 1'
#
loop_
_entity.id
_entity.type
_entity.pdbx_description
1 polymer ?
#
loop_
_entity_poly.entity_id
_entity_poly.type
_entity_poly.pdbx_seq_one_letter_code
_entity_poly.pdbx_strand_id
1 'polypeptide(L)'
;GASLSLVDALRQTHNHDVIIGCAMVERALLTPEETTVVLQQRQGRPILLVDLGVPRNFSRENRAVEGAYLYDLDDLAAVANANLNARLAEVERARQSLAEKAARAWSAANSFYQSESL
;
A
#
# COMPACT_ATOMS: atom_id res chain seq x y z
N GLY A 1 8.47 8.34 -21.64
CA GLY A 1 8.69 6.95 -21.21
C GLY A 1 9.13 6.14 -22.40
N ALA A 2 10.03 5.17 -22.20
CA ALA A 2 10.41 4.20 -23.22
C ALA A 2 9.54 2.95 -23.08
N SER A 3 9.16 2.34 -24.19
CA SER A 3 8.56 1.00 -24.21
C SER A 3 9.66 0.01 -24.58
N LEU A 4 9.72 -1.11 -23.85
CA LEU A 4 10.73 -2.13 -24.06
C LEU A 4 10.05 -3.48 -24.22
N SER A 5 10.73 -4.39 -24.91
CA SER A 5 10.37 -5.79 -24.79
C SER A 5 10.57 -6.26 -23.35
N LEU A 6 9.84 -7.29 -22.93
CA LEU A 6 10.01 -7.89 -21.61
C LEU A 6 11.47 -8.32 -21.38
N VAL A 7 12.11 -8.88 -22.42
CA VAL A 7 13.51 -9.33 -22.36
C VAL A 7 14.45 -8.15 -22.11
N ASP A 8 14.27 -7.04 -22.81
CA ASP A 8 15.11 -5.86 -22.63
C ASP A 8 14.89 -5.23 -21.26
N ALA A 9 13.63 -5.14 -20.81
CA ALA A 9 13.29 -4.65 -19.47
C ALA A 9 14.01 -5.46 -18.38
N LEU A 10 14.00 -6.80 -18.48
CA LEU A 10 14.69 -7.68 -17.52
C LEU A 10 16.23 -7.49 -17.55
N ARG A 11 16.82 -7.27 -18.73
CA ARG A 11 18.28 -7.03 -18.85
C ARG A 11 18.74 -5.74 -18.17
N GLN A 12 17.87 -4.73 -18.09
CA GLN A 12 18.19 -3.43 -17.51
C GLN A 12 17.59 -3.20 -16.11
N THR A 13 17.10 -4.26 -15.47
CA THR A 13 16.58 -4.27 -14.09
C THR A 13 17.52 -3.54 -13.12
N HIS A 14 18.84 -3.74 -13.25
CA HIS A 14 19.84 -3.11 -12.40
C HIS A 14 19.85 -1.57 -12.46
N ASN A 15 19.32 -0.95 -13.51
CA ASN A 15 19.27 0.52 -13.63
C ASN A 15 18.11 1.16 -12.87
N HIS A 16 17.26 0.36 -12.22
CA HIS A 16 16.02 0.83 -11.60
C HIS A 16 16.02 0.55 -10.10
N ASP A 17 15.61 1.52 -9.30
CA ASP A 17 15.51 1.37 -7.85
C ASP A 17 14.20 0.69 -7.42
N VAL A 18 13.15 0.83 -8.24
CA VAL A 18 11.82 0.26 -8.01
C VAL A 18 11.36 -0.46 -9.26
N ILE A 19 10.85 -1.69 -9.09
CA ILE A 19 10.27 -2.49 -10.17
C ILE A 19 8.90 -2.96 -9.72
N ILE A 20 7.91 -2.74 -10.59
CA ILE A 20 6.53 -3.16 -10.37
C ILE A 20 6.19 -4.24 -11.38
N GLY A 21 5.87 -5.43 -10.89
CA GLY A 21 5.38 -6.55 -11.70
C GLY A 21 3.86 -6.61 -11.69
N CYS A 22 3.23 -6.59 -12.86
CA CYS A 22 1.79 -6.81 -13.02
C CYS A 22 1.44 -7.61 -14.30
N ALA A 23 2.39 -8.40 -14.81
CA ALA A 23 2.22 -9.19 -16.02
C ALA A 23 1.60 -10.56 -15.73
N MET A 24 0.93 -11.15 -16.73
CA MET A 24 0.54 -12.56 -16.67
C MET A 24 1.72 -13.41 -17.12
N VAL A 25 2.24 -14.25 -16.23
CA VAL A 25 3.46 -15.04 -16.46
C VAL A 25 3.28 -16.48 -16.01
N GLU A 26 3.93 -17.41 -16.73
CA GLU A 26 3.93 -18.84 -16.37
C GLU A 26 4.96 -19.17 -15.29
N ARG A 27 6.03 -18.36 -15.19
CA ARG A 27 7.10 -18.47 -14.20
C ARG A 27 7.46 -17.08 -13.68
N ALA A 28 7.99 -17.02 -12.46
CA ALA A 28 8.52 -15.78 -11.92
C ALA A 28 9.57 -15.18 -12.88
N LEU A 29 9.49 -13.86 -13.06
CA LEU A 29 10.38 -13.05 -13.90
C LEU A 29 11.74 -12.82 -13.25
N LEU A 30 11.81 -12.82 -11.92
CA LEU A 30 13.05 -12.76 -11.16
C LEU A 30 13.04 -13.81 -10.04
N THR A 31 13.97 -14.76 -10.13
CA THR A 31 14.31 -15.70 -9.05
C THR A 31 15.31 -15.09 -8.06
N PRO A 32 15.59 -15.74 -6.91
CA PRO A 32 16.62 -15.26 -5.98
C PRO A 32 18.00 -15.14 -6.60
N GLU A 33 18.37 -16.07 -7.48
CA GLU A 33 19.64 -16.07 -8.19
C GLU A 33 19.71 -14.88 -9.17
N GLU A 34 18.65 -14.65 -9.94
CA GLU A 34 18.56 -13.52 -10.87
C GLU A 34 18.58 -12.18 -10.12
N THR A 35 17.87 -12.08 -8.99
CA THR A 35 17.86 -10.90 -8.13
C THR A 35 19.22 -10.62 -7.52
N THR A 36 19.95 -11.67 -7.12
CA THR A 36 21.33 -11.55 -6.61
C THR A 36 22.26 -10.98 -7.68
N VAL A 37 22.16 -11.47 -8.92
CA VAL A 37 22.95 -10.94 -10.06
C VAL A 37 22.62 -9.46 -10.32
N VAL A 38 21.34 -9.09 -10.25
CA VAL A 38 20.90 -7.70 -10.39
C VAL A 38 21.52 -6.82 -9.30
N LEU A 39 21.51 -7.27 -8.04
CA LEU A 39 22.10 -6.52 -6.93
C LEU A 39 23.63 -6.39 -7.03
N GLN A 40 24.32 -7.40 -7.55
CA GLN A 40 25.75 -7.31 -7.85
C GLN A 40 26.03 -6.22 -8.90
N GLN A 41 25.23 -6.17 -9.98
CA GLN A 41 25.34 -5.11 -11.00
C GLN A 41 25.03 -3.73 -10.42
N ARG A 42 24.16 -3.67 -9.40
CA ARG A 42 23.82 -2.47 -8.63
C ARG A 42 24.85 -2.08 -7.58
N GLN A 43 25.97 -2.80 -7.48
CA GLN A 43 27.01 -2.58 -6.46
C GLN A 43 26.41 -2.61 -5.03
N GLY A 44 25.43 -3.49 -4.80
CA GLY A 44 24.75 -3.64 -3.52
C GLY A 44 23.69 -2.56 -3.21
N ARG A 45 23.44 -1.60 -4.12
CA ARG A 45 22.35 -0.64 -3.93
C ARG A 45 21.00 -1.36 -3.85
N PRO A 46 20.21 -1.16 -2.77
CA PRO A 46 18.93 -1.82 -2.59
C PRO A 46 17.96 -1.70 -3.76
N ILE A 47 17.11 -2.71 -3.94
CA ILE A 47 16.03 -2.71 -4.94
C ILE A 47 14.69 -3.02 -4.28
N LEU A 48 13.67 -2.25 -4.65
CA LEU A 48 12.28 -2.48 -4.24
C LEU A 48 11.53 -3.20 -5.37
N LEU A 49 10.98 -4.36 -5.05
CA LEU A 49 10.12 -5.16 -5.91
C LEU A 49 8.68 -5.07 -5.38
N VAL A 50 7.75 -4.65 -6.24
CA VAL A 50 6.32 -4.60 -5.93
C VAL A 50 5.61 -5.59 -6.85
N ASP A 51 5.11 -6.69 -6.28
CA ASP A 51 4.42 -7.75 -7.02
C ASP A 51 2.91 -7.60 -6.92
N LEU A 52 2.29 -7.22 -8.04
CA LEU A 52 0.84 -7.11 -8.20
C LEU A 52 0.28 -8.28 -9.04
N GLY A 53 1.11 -9.24 -9.45
CA GLY A 53 0.76 -10.30 -10.38
C GLY A 53 0.08 -11.52 -9.72
N VAL A 54 -0.87 -12.11 -10.45
CA VAL A 54 -1.48 -13.41 -10.12
C VAL A 54 -1.59 -14.25 -11.40
N PRO A 55 -0.72 -15.26 -11.64
CA PRO A 55 0.39 -15.72 -10.79
C PRO A 55 1.49 -14.67 -10.55
N ARG A 56 2.26 -14.87 -9.47
CA ARG A 56 3.29 -13.92 -8.98
C ARG A 56 4.38 -13.66 -10.01
N ASN A 57 4.80 -12.40 -10.12
CA ASN A 57 5.86 -11.98 -11.02
C ASN A 57 7.24 -12.16 -10.42
N PHE A 58 7.39 -12.14 -9.10
CA PHE A 58 8.66 -12.35 -8.42
C PHE A 58 8.57 -13.54 -7.47
N SER A 59 9.67 -14.30 -7.36
CA SER A 59 9.73 -15.41 -6.40
C SER A 59 9.60 -14.88 -4.97
N ARG A 60 8.82 -15.54 -4.10
CA ARG A 60 8.66 -15.11 -2.69
C ARG A 60 10.00 -15.16 -1.94
N GLU A 61 10.87 -16.08 -2.34
CA GLU A 61 12.20 -16.31 -1.82
C GLU A 61 13.14 -15.11 -2.02
N ASN A 62 12.79 -14.17 -2.92
CA ASN A 62 13.52 -12.90 -3.05
C ASN A 62 13.53 -12.08 -1.75
N ARG A 63 12.59 -12.32 -0.83
CA ARG A 63 12.61 -11.71 0.52
C ARG A 63 13.85 -12.09 1.34
N ALA A 64 14.52 -13.20 1.01
CA ALA A 64 15.74 -13.64 1.68
C ALA A 64 17.03 -13.08 1.04
N VAL A 65 16.94 -12.39 -0.11
CA VAL A 65 18.10 -11.82 -0.79
C VAL A 65 18.44 -10.48 -0.15
N GLU A 66 19.66 -10.36 0.37
CA GLU A 66 20.14 -9.13 1.02
C GLU A 66 20.10 -7.95 0.02
N GLY A 67 19.43 -6.86 0.41
CA GLY A 67 19.25 -5.68 -0.45
C GLY A 67 18.03 -5.75 -1.37
N ALA A 68 17.28 -6.86 -1.41
CA ALA A 68 16.00 -6.94 -2.08
C ALA A 68 14.84 -6.76 -1.08
N TYR A 69 13.92 -5.85 -1.40
CA TYR A 69 12.71 -5.63 -0.64
C TYR A 69 11.51 -6.01 -1.50
N LEU A 70 10.83 -7.11 -1.19
CA LEU A 70 9.67 -7.59 -1.93
C LEU A 70 8.38 -7.33 -1.15
N TYR A 71 7.53 -6.47 -1.71
CA TYR A 71 6.16 -6.26 -1.28
C TYR A 71 5.19 -6.87 -2.28
N ASP A 72 4.18 -7.57 -1.80
CA ASP A 72 3.15 -8.17 -2.63
C ASP A 72 1.75 -7.69 -2.23
N LEU A 73 0.73 -8.21 -2.92
CA LEU A 73 -0.67 -7.86 -2.69
C LEU A 73 -1.11 -8.11 -1.24
N ASP A 74 -0.57 -9.12 -0.56
CA ASP A 74 -0.91 -9.43 0.84
C ASP A 74 -0.38 -8.32 1.76
N ASP A 75 0.86 -7.87 1.54
CA ASP A 75 1.46 -6.77 2.31
C ASP A 75 0.72 -5.44 2.07
N LEU A 76 0.37 -5.16 0.82
CA LEU A 76 -0.39 -3.98 0.41
C LEU A 76 -1.80 -3.98 1.02
N ALA A 77 -2.45 -5.15 1.05
CA ALA A 77 -3.76 -5.32 1.66
C ALA A 77 -3.73 -5.05 3.17
N ALA A 78 -2.68 -5.48 3.88
CA ALA A 78 -2.53 -5.21 5.31
C ALA A 78 -2.51 -3.71 5.61
N VAL A 79 -1.74 -2.93 4.84
CA VAL A 79 -1.68 -1.47 4.97
C VAL A 79 -3.03 -0.82 4.64
N ALA A 80 -3.66 -1.25 3.54
CA ALA A 80 -4.97 -0.73 3.14
C ALA A 80 -6.04 -0.99 4.21
N ASN A 81 -6.06 -2.18 4.81
CA ASN A 81 -6.98 -2.54 5.86
C ASN A 81 -6.74 -1.74 7.15
N ALA A 82 -5.47 -1.53 7.54
CA ALA A 82 -5.15 -0.67 8.67
C ALA A 82 -5.65 0.76 8.46
N ASN A 83 -5.44 1.32 7.26
CA ASN A 83 -5.92 2.66 6.90
C ASN A 83 -7.45 2.74 6.90
N LEU A 84 -8.14 1.71 6.41
CA LEU A 84 -9.60 1.62 6.45
C LEU A 84 -10.12 1.63 7.89
N ASN A 85 -9.53 0.82 8.76
CA ASN A 85 -9.91 0.74 10.18
C ASN A 85 -9.70 2.08 10.89
N ALA A 86 -8.57 2.75 10.66
CA ALA A 86 -8.32 4.08 11.21
C ALA A 86 -9.37 5.11 10.74
N ARG A 87 -9.74 5.06 9.46
CA ARG A 87 -10.76 5.94 8.89
C ARG A 87 -12.14 5.68 9.50
N LEU A 88 -12.51 4.42 9.71
CA LEU A 88 -13.77 4.06 10.37
C LEU A 88 -13.82 4.54 11.84
N ALA A 89 -12.71 4.42 12.56
CA ALA A 89 -12.61 4.91 13.94
C ALA A 89 -12.74 6.44 14.04
N GLU A 90 -12.19 7.20 13.08
CA GLU A 90 -12.39 8.65 13.01
C GLU A 90 -13.85 9.02 12.72
N VAL A 91 -14.52 8.30 11.81
CA VAL A 91 -15.95 8.52 11.53
C VAL A 91 -16.80 8.33 12.79
N GLU A 92 -16.49 7.31 13.59
CA GLU A 92 -17.23 7.05 14.82
C GLU A 92 -17.00 8.16 15.87
N ARG A 93 -15.76 8.64 16.03
CA ARG A 93 -15.46 9.80 16.88
C ARG A 93 -16.19 11.06 16.42
N ALA A 94 -16.25 11.29 15.11
CA ALA A 94 -16.97 12.43 14.55
C ALA A 94 -18.49 12.32 14.83
N ARG A 95 -19.08 11.13 14.73
CA ARG A 95 -20.49 10.89 15.07
C ARG A 95 -20.80 11.19 16.52
N GLN A 96 -19.95 10.73 17.44
CA GLN A 96 -20.11 11.00 18.88
C GLN A 96 -20.04 12.51 19.16
N SER A 97 -19.05 13.20 18.60
CA SER A 97 -18.90 14.66 18.73
C SER A 97 -20.13 15.42 18.18
N LEU A 98 -20.67 14.99 17.04
CA LEU A 98 -21.87 15.58 16.45
C LEU A 98 -23.11 15.34 17.33
N ALA A 99 -23.29 14.13 17.86
CA ALA A 99 -24.42 13.79 18.73
C ALA A 99 -24.40 14.64 20.02
N GLU A 100 -23.25 14.80 20.65
CA GLU A 100 -23.10 15.67 21.81
C GLU A 100 -23.41 17.15 21.50
N LYS A 101 -22.91 17.66 20.37
CA LYS A 101 -23.17 19.03 19.93
C LYS A 101 -24.66 19.23 19.66
N ALA A 102 -25.32 18.26 19.01
CA ALA A 102 -26.75 18.30 18.74
C ALA A 102 -27.57 18.31 20.04
N ALA A 103 -27.23 17.47 21.02
CA ALA A 103 -27.89 17.43 22.32
C ALA A 103 -27.75 18.77 23.08
N ARG A 104 -26.55 19.37 23.08
CA ARG A 104 -26.31 20.70 23.67
C ARG A 104 -27.14 21.78 22.98
N ALA A 105 -27.16 21.80 21.65
CA ALA A 105 -27.94 22.77 20.88
C ALA A 105 -29.45 22.63 21.13
N TRP A 106 -29.96 21.39 21.17
CA TRP A 106 -31.36 21.10 21.48
C TRP A 106 -31.74 21.59 22.88
N SER A 107 -30.92 21.28 23.90
CA SER A 107 -31.16 21.73 25.27
C SER A 107 -31.21 23.25 25.37
N ALA A 108 -30.27 23.96 24.72
CA ALA A 108 -30.22 25.41 24.75
C ALA A 108 -31.46 26.05 24.11
N ALA A 109 -31.90 25.52 22.96
CA ALA A 109 -33.12 25.99 22.30
C ALA A 109 -34.36 25.77 23.18
N ASN A 110 -34.48 24.60 23.82
CA ASN A 110 -35.65 24.27 24.62
C ASN A 110 -35.74 25.10 25.92
N SER A 111 -34.60 25.44 26.54
CA SER A 111 -34.54 26.37 27.67
C SER A 111 -34.97 27.79 27.29
N PHE A 112 -34.66 28.24 26.08
CA PHE A 112 -35.08 29.54 25.56
C PHE A 112 -36.60 29.63 25.39
N TYR A 113 -37.22 28.62 24.76
CA TYR A 113 -38.69 28.58 24.57
C TYR A 113 -39.48 28.52 25.89
N GLN A 114 -38.94 27.89 26.93
CA GLN A 114 -39.58 27.87 28.26
C GLN A 114 -39.51 29.23 28.97
N SER A 115 -38.49 30.05 28.68
CA SER A 115 -38.35 31.39 29.28
C SER A 115 -39.21 32.49 28.63
N GLU A 116 -39.63 32.33 27.37
CA GLU A 116 -40.54 33.26 26.67
C GLU A 116 -42.04 32.93 26.85
N SER A 117 -42.36 31.78 27.43
CA SER A 117 -43.75 31.33 27.66
C SER A 117 -44.29 31.68 29.06
N LEU A 118 -43.55 32.50 29.83
CA LEU A 118 -43.91 33.08 31.13
C LEU A 118 -44.03 34.60 30.99
#